data_AF-A0A956MEA1-F1
#
_entry.id   AF-A0A956MEA1-F1
#
_cell.length_a   1.000
_cell.length_b   1.000
_cell.length_c   1.000
_cell.angle_alpha   90.00
_cell.angle_beta   90.00
_cell.angle_gamma   90.00
#
_symmetry.space_group_name_H-M   'P 1'
#
loop_
_entity.id
_entity.type
_entity.pdbx_description
1 polymer ?
#
loop_
_entity_poly.entity_id
_entity_poly.type
_entity_poly.pdbx_seq_one_letter_code
_entity_poly.pdbx_strand_id
1 'polypeptide(L)'
;MASLRNNILWVDDEIDLLRPHIMFMQDKGFNVTPVTNAADAIDLISRQRFDLVLLDEQMAGMDGLTALQEMKDINPALPIVMVTKSEEESLMEEAIAARIDDYLTKPVNPSQILLICKKILEKKQITSDRFSRDYATEFNQLSMRLLEPMTHQDWVDVAIKMANWDIELDQHDELGLHQTLADQRRECNAEFGRFVEKNYIGWLQGENSPVLSVDLFSKYVIPRINEGKKVVFVVIDNLRLDQWLVIEPSLYDHFSIQKDYYFSILPTATPYSRNAIFAGLYPAEIEQMYPEYWSDKDDETSLNRFEKELMDEQLKRENITLQDGCRYIKVLDVNEAKNTEKNIASLADLSLFSLVVNFVDILAHSRSDSKILREIIPDEAAYRSLTKSWFTHSFLFRILKELAEHGNTVVLTTDHGSLRGMRGTKVVADRHTSTNLRYKFGRNLKTDKKYAIVVKDPSLYKLPSSGINTNFIIAKEDYYFVYPTNYHHYLNYYKDSLQHGGISIEEMILPVVILEPKNA
;
A
#
# COMPACT_ATOMS: atom_id res chain seq x y z
N MET A 1 -35.07 16.36 8.15
CA MET A 1 -34.33 17.63 8.12
C MET A 1 -34.41 18.17 6.71
N ALA A 2 -34.67 19.47 6.50
CA ALA A 2 -34.66 20.04 5.16
C ALA A 2 -33.25 19.82 4.56
N SER A 3 -33.14 19.16 3.41
CA SER A 3 -31.84 19.06 2.74
C SER A 3 -31.40 20.48 2.41
N LEU A 4 -30.23 20.89 2.90
CA LEU A 4 -29.61 22.14 2.47
C LEU A 4 -29.49 22.09 0.95
N ARG A 5 -30.20 22.99 0.26
CA ARG A 5 -30.08 23.12 -1.20
C ARG A 5 -28.75 23.80 -1.49
N ASN A 6 -27.93 23.22 -2.37
CA ASN A 6 -26.68 23.85 -2.77
C ASN A 6 -26.95 25.16 -3.53
N ASN A 7 -26.21 26.21 -3.19
CA ASN A 7 -26.32 27.53 -3.79
C ASN A 7 -25.35 27.66 -4.98
N ILE A 8 -25.90 27.86 -6.17
CA ILE A 8 -25.16 28.06 -7.43
C ILE A 8 -25.28 29.52 -7.84
N LEU A 9 -24.16 30.19 -8.12
CA LEU A 9 -24.15 31.48 -8.79
C LEU A 9 -24.00 31.26 -10.29
N TRP A 10 -24.89 31.80 -11.10
CA TRP A 10 -24.79 31.71 -12.57
C TRP A 10 -24.59 33.10 -13.15
N VAL A 11 -23.41 33.35 -13.70
CA VAL A 11 -22.97 34.61 -14.29
C VAL A 11 -22.97 34.45 -15.81
N ASP A 12 -23.86 35.16 -16.50
CA ASP A 12 -23.96 35.16 -17.98
C ASP A 12 -24.63 36.48 -18.42
N ASP A 13 -24.13 37.15 -19.45
CA ASP A 13 -24.72 38.42 -19.90
C ASP A 13 -26.07 38.22 -20.61
N GLU A 14 -26.35 37.01 -21.07
CA GLU A 14 -27.61 36.56 -21.67
C GLU A 14 -28.46 35.72 -20.69
N ILE A 15 -28.30 35.89 -19.37
CA ILE A 15 -28.93 35.03 -18.33
C ILE A 15 -30.46 34.88 -18.45
N ASP A 16 -31.16 35.87 -19.00
CA ASP A 16 -32.61 35.81 -19.22
C ASP A 16 -33.00 34.68 -20.19
N LEU A 17 -32.13 34.34 -21.16
CA LEU A 17 -32.32 33.22 -22.08
C LEU A 17 -32.17 31.86 -21.39
N LEU A 18 -31.47 31.82 -20.26
CA LEU A 18 -31.17 30.61 -19.48
C LEU A 18 -32.22 30.32 -18.40
N ARG A 19 -33.30 31.11 -18.33
CA ARG A 19 -34.41 30.91 -17.38
C ARG A 19 -34.98 29.49 -17.37
N PRO A 20 -35.19 28.80 -18.51
CA PRO A 20 -35.64 27.40 -18.50
C PRO A 20 -34.65 26.45 -17.81
N HIS A 21 -33.34 26.66 -18.00
CA HIS A 21 -32.28 25.88 -17.35
C HIS A 21 -32.23 26.15 -15.85
N ILE A 22 -32.38 27.40 -15.44
CA ILE A 22 -32.48 27.80 -14.02
C ILE A 22 -33.66 27.09 -13.35
N MET A 23 -34.84 27.10 -13.98
CA MET A 23 -36.02 26.40 -13.47
C MET A 23 -35.81 24.88 -13.37
N PHE A 24 -35.16 24.28 -14.38
CA PHE A 24 -34.81 22.86 -14.34
C PHE A 24 -33.89 22.54 -13.15
N MET A 25 -32.85 23.35 -12.90
CA MET A 25 -31.95 23.16 -11.78
C MET A 25 -32.66 23.33 -10.42
N GLN A 26 -33.58 24.28 -10.32
CA GLN A 26 -34.42 24.48 -9.13
C GLN A 26 -35.35 23.28 -8.85
N ASP A 27 -35.92 22.66 -9.88
CA ASP A 27 -36.69 21.41 -9.78
C ASP A 27 -35.82 20.25 -9.26
N LYS A 28 -34.54 20.21 -9.66
CA LYS A 28 -33.56 19.24 -9.16
C LYS A 28 -33.03 19.52 -7.75
N GLY A 29 -33.50 20.58 -7.11
CA GLY A 29 -33.18 20.88 -5.71
C GLY A 29 -31.98 21.82 -5.51
N PHE A 30 -31.45 22.43 -6.57
CA PHE A 30 -30.43 23.48 -6.45
C PHE A 30 -31.08 24.84 -6.23
N ASN A 31 -30.39 25.74 -5.52
CA ASN A 31 -30.76 27.14 -5.45
C ASN A 31 -29.86 27.92 -6.40
N VAL A 32 -30.41 28.54 -7.44
CA VAL A 32 -29.63 29.23 -8.47
C VAL A 32 -29.86 30.73 -8.39
N THR A 33 -28.79 31.49 -8.19
CA THR A 33 -28.77 32.96 -8.20
C THR A 33 -28.22 33.43 -9.55
N PRO A 34 -29.06 33.99 -10.44
CA PRO A 34 -28.59 34.55 -11.70
C PRO A 34 -28.01 35.96 -11.51
N VAL A 35 -26.93 36.28 -12.25
CA VAL A 35 -26.35 37.62 -12.38
C VAL A 35 -25.87 37.86 -13.81
N THR A 36 -25.88 39.12 -14.24
CA THR A 36 -25.61 39.50 -15.64
C THR A 36 -24.19 39.97 -15.91
N ASN A 37 -23.36 40.12 -14.88
CA ASN A 37 -22.01 40.64 -15.02
C ASN A 37 -21.09 40.18 -13.88
N ALA A 38 -19.79 40.19 -14.15
CA ALA A 38 -18.77 39.72 -13.20
C ALA A 38 -18.65 40.59 -11.94
N ALA A 39 -18.83 41.91 -12.02
CA ALA A 39 -18.67 42.80 -10.88
C ALA A 39 -19.70 42.51 -9.78
N ASP A 40 -20.96 42.29 -10.15
CA ASP A 40 -22.02 41.88 -9.23
C ASP A 40 -21.73 40.48 -8.66
N ALA A 41 -21.25 39.55 -9.48
CA ALA A 41 -20.87 38.21 -9.03
C ALA A 41 -19.78 38.25 -7.94
N ILE A 42 -18.74 39.06 -8.14
CA ILE A 42 -17.62 39.24 -7.20
C ILE A 42 -18.09 39.88 -5.89
N ASP A 43 -18.95 40.90 -5.95
CA ASP A 43 -19.57 41.50 -4.76
C ASP A 43 -20.47 40.51 -4.01
N LEU A 44 -21.23 39.68 -4.73
CA LEU A 44 -22.08 38.65 -4.12
C LEU A 44 -21.26 37.55 -3.44
N ILE A 45 -20.21 37.03 -4.07
CA ILE A 45 -19.33 36.01 -3.46
C ILE A 45 -18.71 36.54 -2.16
N SER A 46 -18.44 37.84 -2.08
CA SER A 46 -17.91 38.49 -0.87
C SER A 46 -18.94 38.60 0.26
N ARG A 47 -20.24 38.56 -0.04
CA ARG A 47 -21.35 38.79 0.91
C ARG A 47 -22.10 37.52 1.31
N GLN A 48 -22.15 36.52 0.44
CA GLN A 48 -22.87 35.27 0.64
C GLN A 48 -22.06 34.08 0.15
N ARG A 49 -22.33 32.91 0.74
CA ARG A 49 -21.65 31.67 0.35
C ARG A 49 -22.38 31.00 -0.82
N PHE A 50 -21.60 30.71 -1.85
CA PHE A 50 -21.97 29.82 -2.94
C PHE A 50 -21.16 28.55 -2.87
N ASP A 51 -21.75 27.45 -3.36
CA ASP A 51 -21.11 26.14 -3.44
C ASP A 51 -20.50 25.88 -4.83
N LEU A 52 -20.95 26.62 -5.86
CA LEU A 52 -20.48 26.52 -7.25
C LEU A 52 -20.79 27.82 -8.01
N VAL A 53 -19.91 28.20 -8.94
CA VAL A 53 -20.17 29.26 -9.94
C VAL A 53 -20.19 28.65 -11.34
N LEU A 54 -21.22 28.97 -12.12
CA LEU A 54 -21.24 28.81 -13.57
C LEU A 54 -20.91 30.18 -14.17
N LEU A 55 -19.77 30.31 -14.83
CA LEU A 55 -19.23 31.59 -15.29
C LEU A 55 -19.12 31.60 -16.81
N ASP A 56 -19.85 32.50 -17.46
CA ASP A 56 -19.68 32.73 -18.89
C ASP A 56 -18.31 33.34 -19.18
N GLU A 57 -17.68 32.86 -20.25
CA GLU A 57 -16.37 33.33 -20.69
C GLU A 57 -16.47 34.72 -21.34
N GLN A 58 -17.50 34.92 -22.18
CA GLN A 58 -17.66 36.15 -22.97
C GLN A 58 -18.76 37.02 -22.37
N MET A 59 -18.36 37.99 -21.55
CA MET A 59 -19.28 38.96 -20.96
C MET A 59 -18.84 40.38 -21.28
N ALA A 60 -19.81 41.29 -21.40
CA ALA A 60 -19.53 42.71 -21.56
C ALA A 60 -18.86 43.30 -20.31
N GLY A 61 -17.73 44.00 -20.51
CA GLY A 61 -16.99 44.68 -19.43
C GLY A 61 -15.77 43.90 -19.00
N MET A 62 -15.90 43.09 -17.94
CA MET A 62 -14.85 42.21 -17.44
C MET A 62 -15.01 40.83 -18.07
N ASP A 63 -13.93 40.31 -18.66
CA ASP A 63 -13.94 38.97 -19.26
C ASP A 63 -14.02 37.87 -18.17
N GLY A 64 -14.51 36.68 -18.55
CA GLY A 64 -14.70 35.56 -17.63
C GLY A 64 -13.41 34.99 -17.03
N LEU A 65 -12.27 35.03 -17.72
CA LEU A 65 -10.96 34.61 -17.17
C LEU A 65 -10.45 35.61 -16.13
N THR A 66 -10.59 36.91 -16.38
CA THR A 66 -10.27 37.94 -15.38
C THR A 66 -11.17 37.79 -14.15
N ALA A 67 -12.48 37.58 -14.37
CA ALA A 67 -13.43 37.34 -13.29
C ALA A 67 -13.11 36.07 -12.48
N LEU A 68 -12.72 34.98 -13.17
CA LEU A 68 -12.28 33.74 -12.54
C LEU A 68 -11.11 33.98 -11.57
N GLN A 69 -10.10 34.75 -12.00
CA GLN A 69 -8.95 35.08 -11.15
C GLN A 69 -9.38 35.86 -9.91
N GLU A 70 -10.17 36.93 -10.05
CA GLU A 70 -10.64 37.72 -8.91
C GLU A 70 -11.50 36.89 -7.94
N MET A 71 -12.36 36.01 -8.45
CA MET A 71 -13.17 35.11 -7.62
C MET A 71 -12.31 34.10 -6.86
N LYS A 72 -11.27 33.52 -7.50
CA LYS A 72 -10.34 32.60 -6.85
C LYS A 72 -9.43 33.32 -5.85
N ASP A 73 -9.11 34.59 -6.04
CA ASP A 73 -8.37 35.38 -5.05
C ASP A 73 -9.20 35.63 -3.77
N ILE A 74 -10.52 35.82 -3.92
CA ILE A 74 -11.44 35.97 -2.78
C ILE A 74 -11.70 34.63 -2.09
N ASN A 75 -11.99 33.58 -2.88
CA ASN A 75 -12.27 32.24 -2.37
C ASN A 75 -11.61 31.18 -3.25
N PRO A 76 -10.36 30.77 -2.94
CA PRO A 76 -9.63 29.78 -3.72
C PRO A 76 -10.31 28.40 -3.80
N ALA A 77 -11.17 28.09 -2.84
CA ALA A 77 -11.86 26.82 -2.73
C ALA A 77 -13.24 26.81 -3.41
N LEU A 78 -13.74 27.96 -3.90
CA LEU A 78 -15.01 28.04 -4.61
C LEU A 78 -14.86 27.33 -5.97
N PRO A 79 -15.63 26.27 -6.25
CA PRO A 79 -15.60 25.64 -7.55
C PRO A 79 -16.17 26.56 -8.63
N ILE A 80 -15.48 26.68 -9.76
CA ILE A 80 -15.90 27.53 -10.89
C ILE A 80 -15.86 26.70 -12.17
N VAL A 81 -17.00 26.64 -12.85
CA VAL A 81 -17.17 25.98 -14.14
C VAL A 81 -17.34 27.04 -15.20
N MET A 82 -16.40 27.07 -16.15
CA MET A 82 -16.46 28.02 -17.26
C MET A 82 -17.48 27.55 -18.30
N VAL A 83 -18.24 28.48 -18.86
CA VAL A 83 -19.18 28.24 -19.95
C VAL A 83 -18.67 29.02 -21.17
N THR A 84 -18.26 28.34 -22.24
CA THR A 84 -17.60 28.97 -23.39
C THR A 84 -18.28 28.63 -24.72
N LYS A 85 -18.15 29.51 -25.71
CA LYS A 85 -18.54 29.28 -27.11
C LYS A 85 -17.41 28.67 -27.95
N SER A 86 -16.16 28.69 -27.45
CA SER A 86 -14.95 28.30 -28.19
C SER A 86 -14.46 26.91 -27.81
N GLU A 87 -14.05 26.12 -28.81
CA GLU A 87 -13.32 24.86 -28.64
C GLU A 87 -11.79 25.06 -28.88
N GLU A 88 -11.31 26.30 -28.93
CA GLU A 88 -9.90 26.60 -29.20
C GLU A 88 -8.98 26.09 -28.07
N GLU A 89 -8.01 25.27 -28.46
CA GLU A 89 -7.07 24.59 -27.56
C GLU A 89 -6.27 25.56 -26.68
N SER A 90 -5.86 26.72 -27.20
CA SER A 90 -5.10 27.72 -26.43
C SER A 90 -5.91 28.34 -25.27
N LEU A 91 -7.20 28.57 -25.46
CA LEU A 91 -8.08 29.07 -24.39
C LEU A 91 -8.34 27.99 -23.34
N MET A 92 -8.41 26.72 -23.75
CA MET A 92 -8.53 25.59 -22.83
C MET A 92 -7.27 25.42 -21.97
N GLU A 93 -6.08 25.55 -22.56
CA GLU A 93 -4.81 25.50 -21.82
C GLU A 93 -4.70 26.62 -20.78
N GLU A 94 -5.09 27.85 -21.15
CA GLU A 94 -5.10 28.99 -20.23
C GLU A 94 -6.10 28.81 -19.08
N ALA A 95 -7.29 28.29 -19.37
CA ALA A 95 -8.31 28.03 -18.34
C ALA A 95 -7.86 26.92 -17.37
N ILE A 96 -7.21 25.86 -17.88
CA ILE A 96 -6.60 24.81 -17.05
C ILE A 96 -5.50 25.39 -16.16
N ALA A 97 -4.64 26.25 -16.72
CA ALA A 97 -3.60 26.95 -15.95
C ALA A 97 -4.20 27.87 -14.86
N ALA A 98 -5.38 28.45 -15.11
CA ALA A 98 -6.13 29.29 -14.17
C ALA A 98 -6.94 28.52 -13.10
N ARG A 99 -6.80 27.19 -13.01
CA ARG A 99 -7.42 26.32 -11.98
C ARG A 99 -8.96 26.29 -12.02
N ILE A 100 -9.55 26.19 -13.21
CA ILE A 100 -10.97 25.84 -13.33
C ILE A 100 -11.25 24.42 -12.80
N ASP A 101 -12.48 24.20 -12.36
CA ASP A 101 -12.92 22.89 -11.85
C ASP A 101 -13.53 22.02 -12.97
N ASP A 102 -14.18 22.66 -13.96
CA ASP A 102 -14.69 22.02 -15.18
C ASP A 102 -15.03 23.10 -16.25
N TYR A 103 -15.45 22.67 -17.44
CA TYR A 103 -16.02 23.56 -18.45
C TYR A 103 -17.25 22.98 -19.16
N LEU A 104 -18.04 23.87 -19.76
CA LEU A 104 -19.21 23.58 -20.57
C LEU A 104 -19.12 24.33 -21.89
N THR A 105 -19.41 23.65 -23.00
CA THR A 105 -19.52 24.28 -24.32
C THR A 105 -20.97 24.71 -24.60
N LYS A 106 -21.16 25.93 -25.09
CA LYS A 106 -22.46 26.42 -25.57
C LYS A 106 -22.80 25.75 -26.91
N PRO A 107 -24.08 25.39 -27.18
CA PRO A 107 -25.25 25.61 -26.34
C PRO A 107 -25.34 24.62 -25.16
N VAL A 108 -25.56 25.14 -23.95
CA VAL A 108 -25.57 24.33 -22.72
C VAL A 108 -26.83 23.47 -22.61
N ASN A 109 -26.66 22.16 -22.45
CA ASN A 109 -27.76 21.23 -22.18
C ASN A 109 -28.08 21.17 -20.67
N PRO A 110 -29.35 21.30 -20.23
CA PRO A 110 -29.71 21.18 -18.81
C PRO A 110 -29.19 19.91 -18.12
N SER A 111 -29.16 18.77 -18.83
CA SER A 111 -28.64 17.51 -18.31
C SER A 111 -27.12 17.54 -18.09
N GLN A 112 -26.37 18.23 -18.95
CA GLN A 112 -24.92 18.41 -18.79
C GLN A 112 -24.61 19.29 -17.58
N ILE A 113 -25.34 20.38 -17.39
CA ILE A 113 -25.21 21.26 -16.21
C ILE A 113 -25.46 20.45 -14.93
N LEU A 114 -26.56 19.68 -14.89
CA LEU A 114 -26.88 18.84 -13.75
C LEU A 114 -25.77 17.83 -13.45
N LEU A 115 -25.22 17.17 -14.48
CA LEU A 115 -24.15 16.19 -14.32
C LEU A 115 -22.90 16.83 -13.69
N ILE A 116 -22.50 18.01 -14.17
CA ILE A 116 -21.34 18.74 -13.61
C ILE A 116 -21.62 19.20 -12.18
N CYS A 117 -22.80 19.76 -11.92
CA CYS A 117 -23.18 20.17 -10.57
C CYS A 117 -23.11 19.00 -9.59
N LYS A 118 -23.65 17.82 -9.96
CA LYS A 118 -23.53 16.61 -9.15
C LYS A 118 -22.09 16.11 -9.00
N LYS A 119 -21.31 16.15 -10.09
CA LYS A 119 -19.90 15.76 -10.11
C LYS A 119 -19.04 16.63 -9.19
N ILE A 120 -19.39 17.90 -9.00
CA ILE A 120 -18.63 18.83 -8.15
C ILE A 120 -19.17 18.83 -6.72
N LEU A 121 -20.50 18.94 -6.56
CA LEU A 121 -21.15 19.20 -5.28
C LEU A 121 -21.49 17.92 -4.50
N GLU A 122 -21.85 16.84 -5.20
CA GLU A 122 -22.36 15.61 -4.59
C GLU A 122 -21.34 14.45 -4.66
N LYS A 123 -20.15 14.64 -5.26
CA LYS A 123 -19.17 13.56 -5.49
C LYS A 123 -18.89 12.73 -4.26
N LYS A 124 -18.54 13.38 -3.15
CA LYS A 124 -18.20 12.70 -1.90
C LYS A 124 -19.37 11.87 -1.37
N GLN A 125 -20.59 12.40 -1.42
CA GLN A 125 -21.78 11.70 -0.97
C GLN A 125 -22.11 10.52 -1.89
N ILE A 126 -22.05 10.71 -3.22
CA ILE A 126 -22.31 9.66 -4.20
C ILE A 126 -21.34 8.49 -4.04
N THR A 127 -20.03 8.78 -3.89
CA THR A 127 -19.03 7.72 -3.71
C THR A 127 -19.16 7.04 -2.35
N SER A 128 -19.44 7.78 -1.27
CA SER A 128 -19.66 7.26 0.08
C SER A 128 -20.90 6.36 0.17
N ASP A 129 -22.02 6.77 -0.44
CA ASP A 129 -23.27 6.00 -0.51
C ASP A 129 -23.12 4.71 -1.34
N ARG A 130 -22.31 4.77 -2.40
CA ARG A 130 -21.98 3.61 -3.23
C ARG A 130 -21.10 2.65 -2.45
N PHE A 131 -20.00 3.13 -1.87
CA PHE A 131 -19.09 2.33 -1.07
C PHE A 131 -19.82 1.63 0.08
N SER A 132 -20.67 2.33 0.82
CA SER A 132 -21.45 1.74 1.92
C SER A 132 -22.32 0.57 1.45
N ARG A 133 -22.95 0.67 0.28
CA ARG A 133 -23.79 -0.38 -0.31
C ARG A 133 -22.97 -1.56 -0.81
N ASP A 134 -21.89 -1.27 -1.52
CA ASP A 134 -20.99 -2.27 -2.08
C ASP A 134 -20.32 -3.05 -0.92
N TYR A 135 -19.77 -2.34 0.07
CA TYR A 135 -19.20 -2.93 1.29
C TYR A 135 -20.20 -3.81 2.04
N ALA A 136 -21.43 -3.34 2.30
CA ALA A 136 -22.43 -4.15 2.99
C ALA A 136 -22.80 -5.44 2.24
N THR A 137 -22.85 -5.39 0.90
CA THR A 137 -23.12 -6.56 0.07
C THR A 137 -21.96 -7.55 0.13
N GLU A 138 -20.75 -7.06 -0.08
CA GLU A 138 -19.55 -7.88 -0.12
C GLU A 138 -19.14 -8.40 1.27
N PHE A 139 -19.47 -7.67 2.34
CA PHE A 139 -19.28 -8.10 3.72
C PHE A 139 -19.98 -9.44 3.98
N ASN A 140 -21.24 -9.54 3.56
CA ASN A 140 -22.03 -10.76 3.72
C ASN A 140 -21.48 -11.89 2.85
N GLN A 141 -21.06 -11.60 1.63
CA GLN A 141 -20.44 -12.59 0.74
C GLN A 141 -19.14 -13.14 1.32
N LEU A 142 -18.27 -12.28 1.85
CA LEU A 142 -17.03 -12.70 2.50
C LEU A 142 -17.31 -13.55 3.73
N SER A 143 -18.25 -13.13 4.57
CA SER A 143 -18.64 -13.89 5.77
C SER A 143 -19.13 -15.31 5.40
N MET A 144 -19.91 -15.45 4.33
CA MET A 144 -20.32 -16.77 3.82
C MET A 144 -19.15 -17.56 3.23
N ARG A 145 -18.26 -16.91 2.47
CA ARG A 145 -17.09 -17.55 1.85
C ARG A 145 -16.14 -18.16 2.88
N LEU A 146 -15.99 -17.51 4.05
CA LEU A 146 -15.16 -18.00 5.16
C LEU A 146 -15.68 -19.31 5.79
N LEU A 147 -16.96 -19.65 5.59
CA LEU A 147 -17.54 -20.91 6.07
C LEU A 147 -17.20 -22.11 5.18
N GLU A 148 -16.76 -21.85 3.95
CA GLU A 148 -16.43 -22.87 2.96
C GLU A 148 -14.92 -23.13 2.91
N PRO A 149 -14.47 -24.32 2.45
CA PRO A 149 -13.04 -24.55 2.21
C PRO A 149 -12.45 -23.48 1.27
N MET A 150 -11.36 -22.85 1.71
CA MET A 150 -10.63 -21.86 0.93
C MET A 150 -9.30 -22.42 0.42
N THR A 151 -8.94 -22.05 -0.80
CA THR A 151 -7.61 -22.25 -1.37
C THR A 151 -6.70 -21.07 -1.03
N HIS A 152 -5.41 -21.18 -1.34
CA HIS A 152 -4.49 -20.04 -1.16
C HIS A 152 -4.87 -18.86 -2.08
N GLN A 153 -5.42 -19.11 -3.27
CA GLN A 153 -5.87 -18.05 -4.18
C GLN A 153 -7.07 -17.29 -3.59
N ASP A 154 -8.02 -18.00 -2.97
CA ASP A 154 -9.15 -17.33 -2.30
C ASP A 154 -8.66 -16.39 -1.20
N TRP A 155 -7.60 -16.75 -0.47
CA TRP A 155 -7.00 -15.89 0.55
C TRP A 155 -6.28 -14.68 -0.03
N VAL A 156 -5.66 -14.81 -1.20
CA VAL A 156 -5.12 -13.67 -1.95
C VAL A 156 -6.25 -12.70 -2.31
N ASP A 157 -7.38 -13.21 -2.80
CA ASP A 157 -8.54 -12.37 -3.15
C ASP A 157 -9.11 -11.66 -1.91
N VAL A 158 -9.15 -12.34 -0.76
CA VAL A 158 -9.49 -11.72 0.53
C VAL A 158 -8.49 -10.62 0.87
N ALA A 159 -7.19 -10.88 0.82
CA ALA A 159 -6.16 -9.89 1.14
C ALA A 159 -6.30 -8.61 0.29
N ILE A 160 -6.49 -8.77 -1.03
CA ILE A 160 -6.70 -7.67 -1.97
C ILE A 160 -7.96 -6.88 -1.60
N LYS A 161 -9.07 -7.59 -1.35
CA LYS A 161 -10.34 -6.97 -1.00
C LYS A 161 -10.24 -6.18 0.31
N MET A 162 -9.62 -6.74 1.34
CA MET A 162 -9.41 -6.06 2.62
C MET A 162 -8.52 -4.82 2.48
N ALA A 163 -7.44 -4.91 1.69
CA ALA A 163 -6.55 -3.79 1.43
C ALA A 163 -7.26 -2.66 0.68
N ASN A 164 -8.07 -2.98 -0.33
CA ASN A 164 -8.86 -1.97 -1.05
C ASN A 164 -9.91 -1.32 -0.16
N TRP A 165 -10.60 -2.09 0.69
CA TRP A 165 -11.56 -1.51 1.65
C TRP A 165 -10.90 -0.56 2.63
N ASP A 166 -9.69 -0.86 3.13
CA ASP A 166 -8.96 0.09 3.97
C ASP A 166 -8.69 1.41 3.22
N ILE A 167 -8.20 1.32 1.98
CA ILE A 167 -7.84 2.48 1.16
C ILE A 167 -9.06 3.33 0.78
N GLU A 168 -10.17 2.69 0.43
CA GLU A 168 -11.42 3.38 0.10
C GLU A 168 -12.05 4.01 1.34
N LEU A 169 -12.01 3.32 2.49
CA LEU A 169 -12.54 3.84 3.74
C LEU A 169 -11.72 5.03 4.27
N ASP A 170 -10.41 5.10 4.03
CA ASP A 170 -9.58 6.27 4.35
C ASP A 170 -10.12 7.57 3.69
N GLN A 171 -10.85 7.46 2.57
CA GLN A 171 -11.47 8.60 1.88
C GLN A 171 -12.89 8.93 2.40
N HIS A 172 -13.44 8.05 3.24
CA HIS A 172 -14.82 8.02 3.70
C HIS A 172 -14.95 7.82 5.21
N ASP A 173 -14.05 8.44 5.99
CA ASP A 173 -14.00 8.34 7.47
C ASP A 173 -15.35 8.72 8.13
N GLU A 174 -16.15 9.59 7.49
CA GLU A 174 -17.48 9.97 7.97
C GLU A 174 -18.48 8.80 8.12
N LEU A 175 -18.23 7.66 7.46
CA LEU A 175 -19.09 6.49 7.51
C LEU A 175 -18.99 5.73 8.83
N GLY A 176 -17.92 5.90 9.59
CA GLY A 176 -17.72 5.23 10.88
C GLY A 176 -17.61 3.71 10.79
N LEU A 177 -17.23 3.16 9.63
CA LEU A 177 -17.14 1.72 9.38
C LEU A 177 -15.81 1.09 9.83
N HIS A 178 -14.87 1.88 10.36
CA HIS A 178 -13.53 1.41 10.75
C HIS A 178 -13.56 0.25 11.74
N GLN A 179 -14.43 0.30 12.75
CA GLN A 179 -14.55 -0.77 13.74
C GLN A 179 -15.11 -2.06 13.12
N THR A 180 -16.12 -1.93 12.24
CA THR A 180 -16.72 -3.06 11.52
C THR A 180 -15.68 -3.78 10.66
N LEU A 181 -14.89 -3.02 9.90
CA LEU A 181 -13.82 -3.56 9.07
C LEU A 181 -12.72 -4.22 9.92
N ALA A 182 -12.36 -3.61 11.05
CA ALA A 182 -11.37 -4.18 11.99
C ALA A 182 -11.85 -5.50 12.62
N ASP A 183 -13.13 -5.63 12.96
CA ASP A 183 -13.68 -6.87 13.51
C ASP A 183 -13.77 -7.97 12.43
N GLN A 184 -14.15 -7.61 11.20
CA GLN A 184 -14.11 -8.53 10.06
C GLN A 184 -12.69 -9.03 9.77
N ARG A 185 -11.69 -8.13 9.83
CA ARG A 185 -10.27 -8.48 9.71
C ARG A 185 -9.83 -9.48 10.75
N ARG A 186 -10.28 -9.31 11.99
CA ARG A 186 -9.99 -10.25 13.07
C ARG A 186 -10.55 -11.63 12.78
N GLU A 187 -11.77 -11.72 12.26
CA GLU A 187 -12.39 -12.98 11.86
C GLU A 187 -11.62 -13.65 10.71
N CYS A 188 -11.31 -12.88 9.64
CA CYS A 188 -10.48 -13.35 8.53
C CYS A 188 -9.13 -13.89 9.02
N ASN A 189 -8.43 -13.15 9.89
CA ASN A 189 -7.13 -13.56 10.41
C ASN A 189 -7.21 -14.81 11.32
N ALA A 190 -8.32 -15.01 12.03
CA ALA A 190 -8.53 -16.23 12.80
C ALA A 190 -8.69 -17.46 11.90
N GLU A 191 -9.51 -17.36 10.84
CA GLU A 191 -9.67 -18.43 9.85
C GLU A 191 -8.38 -18.64 9.03
N PHE A 192 -7.70 -17.56 8.65
CA PHE A 192 -6.42 -17.61 7.95
C PHE A 192 -5.35 -18.34 8.77
N GLY A 193 -5.27 -18.04 10.08
CA GLY A 193 -4.36 -18.73 10.99
C GLY A 193 -4.62 -20.24 11.04
N ARG A 194 -5.89 -20.68 11.04
CA ARG A 194 -6.24 -22.11 10.95
C ARG A 194 -5.90 -22.72 9.60
N PHE A 195 -6.13 -21.97 8.52
CA PHE A 195 -5.78 -22.38 7.16
C PHE A 195 -4.26 -22.60 7.03
N VAL A 196 -3.44 -21.65 7.48
CA VAL A 196 -1.97 -21.80 7.47
C VAL A 196 -1.54 -22.97 8.36
N GLU A 197 -2.03 -23.05 9.60
CA GLU A 197 -1.68 -24.14 10.53
C GLU A 197 -1.97 -25.53 9.96
N LYS A 198 -3.06 -25.67 9.20
CA LYS A 198 -3.46 -26.92 8.56
C LYS A 198 -2.60 -27.29 7.34
N ASN A 199 -2.22 -26.32 6.52
CA ASN A 199 -1.66 -26.59 5.19
C ASN A 199 -0.15 -26.37 5.10
N TYR A 200 0.45 -25.56 5.99
CA TYR A 200 1.82 -25.07 5.84
C TYR A 200 2.86 -26.20 5.69
N ILE A 201 2.78 -27.27 6.49
CA ILE A 201 3.71 -28.41 6.37
C ILE A 201 3.59 -29.08 4.99
N GLY A 202 2.38 -29.21 4.44
CA GLY A 202 2.16 -29.73 3.09
C GLY A 202 2.75 -28.82 2.02
N TRP A 203 2.64 -27.49 2.19
CA TRP A 203 3.28 -26.52 1.27
C TRP A 203 4.79 -26.69 1.19
N LEU A 204 5.45 -26.90 2.33
CA LEU A 204 6.89 -27.16 2.40
C LEU A 204 7.32 -28.45 1.68
N GLN A 205 6.37 -29.33 1.39
CA GLN A 205 6.54 -30.59 0.65
C GLN A 205 6.06 -30.50 -0.81
N GLY A 206 5.55 -29.33 -1.23
CA GLY A 206 5.04 -29.10 -2.58
C GLY A 206 3.55 -29.45 -2.78
N GLU A 207 2.82 -29.80 -1.71
CA GLU A 207 1.41 -30.19 -1.80
C GLU A 207 0.50 -28.95 -1.93
N ASN A 208 -0.09 -28.71 -3.11
CA ASN A 208 -0.96 -27.55 -3.39
C ASN A 208 -0.37 -26.22 -2.86
N SER A 209 0.96 -26.10 -2.93
CA SER A 209 1.68 -24.97 -2.36
C SER A 209 1.40 -23.69 -3.16
N PRO A 210 1.14 -22.56 -2.48
CA PRO A 210 1.29 -21.26 -3.14
C PRO A 210 2.76 -21.05 -3.53
N VAL A 211 3.00 -19.97 -4.29
CA VAL A 211 4.36 -19.41 -4.38
C VAL A 211 4.81 -19.00 -2.99
N LEU A 212 5.97 -19.49 -2.56
CA LEU A 212 6.59 -19.12 -1.28
C LEU A 212 7.79 -18.19 -1.49
N SER A 213 8.31 -17.59 -0.42
CA SER A 213 9.54 -16.77 -0.45
C SER A 213 10.68 -17.45 -1.22
N VAL A 214 10.86 -18.77 -1.05
CA VAL A 214 11.91 -19.57 -1.72
C VAL A 214 11.75 -19.66 -3.25
N ASP A 215 10.56 -19.41 -3.76
CA ASP A 215 10.28 -19.54 -5.19
C ASP A 215 10.46 -18.23 -5.97
N LEU A 216 10.51 -17.09 -5.27
CA LEU A 216 10.35 -15.78 -5.90
C LEU A 216 11.40 -15.51 -6.98
N PHE A 217 12.67 -15.75 -6.65
CA PHE A 217 13.76 -15.46 -7.58
C PHE A 217 13.69 -16.35 -8.83
N SER A 218 13.43 -17.65 -8.67
CA SER A 218 13.35 -18.59 -9.79
C SER A 218 12.09 -18.41 -10.64
N LYS A 219 10.95 -18.01 -10.06
CA LYS A 219 9.69 -17.79 -10.80
C LYS A 219 9.60 -16.41 -11.46
N TYR A 220 10.14 -15.36 -10.84
CA TYR A 220 9.93 -13.99 -11.31
C TYR A 220 11.19 -13.34 -11.87
N VAL A 221 12.39 -13.64 -11.36
CA VAL A 221 13.64 -12.99 -11.81
C VAL A 221 14.28 -13.75 -12.96
N ILE A 222 14.54 -15.05 -12.78
CA ILE A 222 15.29 -15.87 -13.75
C ILE A 222 14.66 -15.91 -15.15
N PRO A 223 13.33 -16.06 -15.32
CA PRO A 223 12.73 -16.09 -16.65
C PRO A 223 13.02 -14.81 -17.45
N ARG A 224 13.07 -13.65 -16.79
CA ARG A 224 13.34 -12.35 -17.44
C ARG A 224 14.80 -12.22 -17.85
N ILE A 225 15.72 -12.75 -17.04
CA ILE A 225 17.13 -12.85 -17.43
C ILE A 225 17.26 -13.74 -18.67
N ASN A 226 16.57 -14.88 -18.71
CA ASN A 226 16.58 -15.80 -19.85
C ASN A 226 15.93 -15.22 -21.12
N GLU A 227 14.98 -14.28 -20.97
CA GLU A 227 14.42 -13.47 -22.06
C GLU A 227 15.42 -12.42 -22.59
N GLY A 228 16.60 -12.27 -21.97
CA GLY A 228 17.61 -11.29 -22.35
C GLY A 228 17.34 -9.88 -21.84
N LYS A 229 16.43 -9.71 -20.87
CA LYS A 229 16.12 -8.41 -20.27
C LYS A 229 17.20 -7.99 -19.27
N LYS A 230 17.42 -6.69 -19.13
CA LYS A 230 18.20 -6.09 -18.03
C LYS A 230 17.29 -6.01 -16.81
N VAL A 231 17.52 -6.87 -15.81
CA VAL A 231 16.61 -7.04 -14.68
C VAL A 231 17.12 -6.32 -13.44
N VAL A 232 16.24 -5.56 -12.78
CA VAL A 232 16.48 -5.04 -11.44
C VAL A 232 15.56 -5.70 -10.45
N PHE A 233 16.11 -6.42 -9.46
CA PHE A 233 15.34 -7.07 -8.41
C PHE A 233 15.32 -6.22 -7.14
N VAL A 234 14.15 -5.71 -6.76
CA VAL A 234 13.97 -4.79 -5.64
C VAL A 234 13.20 -5.48 -4.52
N VAL A 235 13.76 -5.48 -3.31
CA VAL A 235 13.07 -5.92 -2.09
C VAL A 235 12.91 -4.74 -1.15
N ILE A 236 11.67 -4.33 -0.89
CA ILE A 236 11.34 -3.31 0.11
C ILE A 236 10.99 -4.04 1.40
N ASP A 237 11.78 -3.85 2.45
CA ASP A 237 11.59 -4.45 3.77
C ASP A 237 10.23 -4.07 4.35
N ASN A 238 9.45 -5.06 4.80
CA ASN A 238 8.20 -4.84 5.54
C ASN A 238 7.16 -4.00 4.77
N LEU A 239 6.95 -4.28 3.48
CA LEU A 239 5.97 -3.57 2.65
C LEU A 239 4.70 -4.40 2.48
N ARG A 240 3.61 -3.94 3.10
CA ARG A 240 2.30 -4.58 2.98
C ARG A 240 1.64 -4.36 1.62
N LEU A 241 0.67 -5.21 1.31
CA LEU A 241 -0.15 -5.08 0.11
C LEU A 241 -0.88 -3.73 0.02
N ASP A 242 -1.52 -3.27 1.10
CA ASP A 242 -2.24 -1.99 1.10
C ASP A 242 -1.30 -0.79 0.90
N GLN A 243 -0.07 -0.87 1.44
CA GLN A 243 0.98 0.13 1.21
C GLN A 243 1.46 0.13 -0.25
N TRP A 244 1.64 -1.05 -0.85
CA TRP A 244 1.93 -1.15 -2.27
C TRP A 244 0.82 -0.50 -3.12
N LEU A 245 -0.45 -0.81 -2.84
CA LEU A 245 -1.59 -0.30 -3.61
C LEU A 245 -1.71 1.24 -3.57
N VAL A 246 -1.31 1.90 -2.48
CA VAL A 246 -1.29 3.38 -2.43
C VAL A 246 -0.08 4.01 -3.12
N ILE A 247 1.02 3.26 -3.26
CA ILE A 247 2.25 3.67 -3.95
C ILE A 247 2.12 3.48 -5.46
N GLU A 248 1.56 2.34 -5.89
CA GLU A 248 1.47 1.89 -7.27
C GLU A 248 1.04 2.97 -8.27
N PRO A 249 0.02 3.82 -8.01
CA PRO A 249 -0.41 4.84 -8.97
C PRO A 249 0.68 5.86 -9.34
N SER A 250 1.66 6.09 -8.46
CA SER A 250 2.78 7.00 -8.76
C SER A 250 3.73 6.48 -9.84
N LEU A 251 3.62 5.21 -10.20
CA LEU A 251 4.47 4.54 -11.20
C LEU A 251 3.78 4.40 -12.57
N TYR A 252 2.49 4.70 -12.68
CA TYR A 252 1.72 4.49 -13.92
C TYR A 252 2.24 5.29 -15.11
N ASP A 253 2.85 6.46 -14.90
CA ASP A 253 3.40 7.25 -16.01
C ASP A 253 4.68 6.64 -16.58
N HIS A 254 5.36 5.79 -15.82
CA HIS A 254 6.68 5.24 -16.16
C HIS A 254 6.63 3.76 -16.58
N PHE A 255 5.72 2.97 -15.98
CA PHE A 255 5.70 1.52 -16.12
C PHE A 255 4.30 0.98 -16.46
N SER A 256 4.28 -0.09 -17.24
CA SER A 256 3.20 -1.07 -17.23
C SER A 256 3.42 -2.01 -16.05
N ILE A 257 2.38 -2.24 -15.26
CA ILE A 257 2.49 -2.92 -13.97
C ILE A 257 1.70 -4.24 -14.02
N GLN A 258 2.40 -5.35 -13.88
CA GLN A 258 1.80 -6.67 -13.64
C GLN A 258 2.00 -7.05 -12.17
N LYS A 259 0.92 -7.48 -11.52
CA LYS A 259 0.93 -7.89 -10.11
C LYS A 259 0.62 -9.36 -10.00
N ASP A 260 1.33 -10.00 -9.10
CA ASP A 260 1.08 -11.36 -8.63
C ASP A 260 1.35 -11.40 -7.12
N TYR A 261 1.08 -12.53 -6.49
CA TYR A 261 1.07 -12.65 -5.04
C TYR A 261 1.77 -13.92 -4.58
N TYR A 262 2.41 -13.84 -3.43
CA TYR A 262 3.09 -14.97 -2.83
C TYR A 262 2.90 -14.96 -1.32
N PHE A 263 3.28 -16.06 -0.69
CA PHE A 263 3.21 -16.26 0.75
C PHE A 263 4.61 -16.23 1.37
N SER A 264 4.83 -15.33 2.33
CA SER A 264 6.05 -15.33 3.13
C SER A 264 6.16 -16.63 3.91
N ILE A 265 7.38 -17.17 4.02
CA ILE A 265 7.63 -18.33 4.87
C ILE A 265 7.58 -17.93 6.36
N LEU A 266 7.40 -18.92 7.21
CA LEU A 266 7.37 -18.76 8.66
C LEU A 266 8.77 -18.98 9.28
N PRO A 267 9.16 -18.20 10.29
CA PRO A 267 8.55 -16.93 10.72
C PRO A 267 8.62 -15.85 9.62
N THR A 268 7.59 -15.01 9.51
CA THR A 268 7.55 -13.89 8.55
C THR A 268 8.44 -12.74 8.99
N ALA A 269 9.75 -12.97 9.04
CA ALA A 269 10.73 -12.04 9.54
C ALA A 269 11.96 -12.06 8.63
N THR A 270 12.64 -10.92 8.54
CA THR A 270 13.78 -10.69 7.65
C THR A 270 14.79 -11.85 7.57
N PRO A 271 15.35 -12.38 8.69
CA PRO A 271 16.37 -13.44 8.61
C PRO A 271 15.89 -14.77 8.04
N TYR A 272 14.58 -15.00 8.01
CA TYR A 272 14.00 -16.20 7.42
C TYR A 272 13.55 -15.91 6.00
N SER A 273 12.61 -14.99 5.83
CA SER A 273 11.95 -14.76 4.53
C SER A 273 12.89 -14.14 3.49
N ARG A 274 13.70 -13.16 3.86
CA ARG A 274 14.59 -12.48 2.90
C ARG A 274 15.75 -13.36 2.48
N ASN A 275 16.37 -14.05 3.43
CA ASN A 275 17.42 -15.02 3.12
C ASN A 275 16.87 -16.16 2.24
N ALA A 276 15.64 -16.61 2.48
CA ALA A 276 14.98 -17.58 1.61
C ALA A 276 14.74 -17.07 0.19
N ILE A 277 14.39 -15.78 0.01
CA ILE A 277 14.25 -15.14 -1.31
C ILE A 277 15.57 -15.18 -2.07
N PHE A 278 16.67 -14.75 -1.45
CA PHE A 278 17.98 -14.68 -2.12
C PHE A 278 18.68 -16.03 -2.24
N ALA A 279 18.36 -17.00 -1.39
CA ALA A 279 18.90 -18.35 -1.51
C ALA A 279 18.04 -19.25 -2.41
N GLY A 280 16.74 -19.03 -2.51
CA GLY A 280 15.82 -20.05 -3.04
C GLY A 280 15.88 -21.36 -2.26
N LEU A 281 16.18 -21.27 -0.96
CA LEU A 281 16.33 -22.39 -0.04
C LEU A 281 15.63 -22.06 1.26
N TYR A 282 15.10 -23.07 1.95
CA TYR A 282 14.54 -22.86 3.27
C TYR A 282 15.65 -22.61 4.31
N PRO A 283 15.36 -21.93 5.43
CA PRO A 283 16.33 -21.64 6.48
C PRO A 283 17.14 -22.84 6.99
N ALA A 284 16.52 -24.02 7.17
CA ALA A 284 17.24 -25.24 7.53
C ALA A 284 18.22 -25.72 6.43
N GLU A 285 17.88 -25.51 5.16
CA GLU A 285 18.72 -25.90 4.03
C GLU A 285 19.90 -24.92 3.88
N ILE A 286 19.68 -23.63 4.13
CA ILE A 286 20.76 -22.63 4.24
C ILE A 286 21.74 -23.04 5.34
N GLU A 287 21.24 -23.34 6.55
CA GLU A 287 22.08 -23.79 7.67
C GLU A 287 22.88 -25.06 7.33
N GLN A 288 22.28 -26.00 6.61
CA GLN A 288 22.93 -27.26 6.25
C GLN A 288 23.97 -27.09 5.13
N MET A 289 23.66 -26.31 4.10
CA MET A 289 24.51 -26.15 2.91
C MET A 289 25.59 -25.09 3.10
N TYR A 290 25.28 -24.04 3.86
CA TYR A 290 26.12 -22.86 4.07
C TYR A 290 26.16 -22.48 5.56
N PRO A 291 26.67 -23.36 6.45
CA PRO A 291 26.68 -23.13 7.89
C PRO A 291 27.41 -21.84 8.30
N GLU A 292 28.39 -21.39 7.53
CA GLU A 292 29.10 -20.13 7.71
C GLU A 292 28.20 -18.91 7.52
N TYR A 293 27.19 -19.00 6.65
CA TYR A 293 26.20 -17.94 6.41
C TYR A 293 25.08 -17.94 7.47
N TRP A 294 25.05 -18.96 8.33
CA TRP A 294 24.06 -19.15 9.40
C TRP A 294 24.73 -19.36 10.79
N SER A 295 25.79 -18.60 11.06
CA SER A 295 26.75 -18.91 12.13
C SER A 295 26.53 -18.17 13.47
N ASP A 296 25.87 -17.01 13.48
CA ASP A 296 25.67 -16.19 14.68
C ASP A 296 24.19 -16.17 15.11
N LYS A 297 23.78 -17.28 15.72
CA LYS A 297 22.38 -17.60 16.06
C LYS A 297 21.80 -16.78 17.21
N ASP A 298 22.65 -16.08 17.96
CA ASP A 298 22.25 -15.29 19.14
C ASP A 298 21.95 -13.82 18.79
N ASP A 299 22.36 -13.34 17.60
CA ASP A 299 22.07 -12.00 17.09
C ASP A 299 21.33 -12.07 15.74
N GLU A 300 20.00 -11.97 15.76
CA GLU A 300 19.16 -11.97 14.55
C GLU A 300 19.56 -10.89 13.53
N THR A 301 20.17 -9.78 13.98
CA THR A 301 20.61 -8.69 13.08
C THR A 301 21.83 -9.09 12.24
N SER A 302 22.61 -10.06 12.71
CA SER A 302 23.79 -10.58 12.03
C SER A 302 23.47 -11.56 10.91
N LEU A 303 22.27 -12.17 10.92
CA LEU A 303 21.86 -13.23 9.99
C LEU A 303 21.59 -12.74 8.56
N ASN A 304 21.54 -11.43 8.35
CA ASN A 304 21.25 -10.81 7.04
C ASN A 304 22.51 -10.26 6.35
N ARG A 305 23.70 -10.78 6.69
CA ARG A 305 24.99 -10.29 6.16
C ARG A 305 25.40 -10.92 4.83
N PHE A 306 24.84 -12.07 4.49
CA PHE A 306 25.28 -12.91 3.36
C PHE A 306 24.27 -13.02 2.22
N GLU A 307 23.32 -12.09 2.11
CA GLU A 307 22.27 -12.16 1.07
C GLU A 307 22.84 -12.13 -0.35
N LYS A 308 23.92 -11.38 -0.57
CA LYS A 308 24.62 -11.36 -1.85
C LYS A 308 25.19 -12.74 -2.16
N GLU A 309 25.90 -13.34 -1.22
CA GLU A 309 26.53 -14.65 -1.37
C GLU A 309 25.47 -15.73 -1.60
N LEU A 310 24.33 -15.67 -0.89
CA LEU A 310 23.21 -16.57 -1.10
C LEU A 310 22.63 -16.46 -2.52
N MET A 311 22.51 -15.23 -3.04
CA MET A 311 22.07 -14.97 -4.42
C MET A 311 23.07 -15.48 -5.45
N ASP A 312 24.37 -15.26 -5.24
CA ASP A 312 25.42 -15.80 -6.10
C ASP A 312 25.35 -17.34 -6.13
N GLU A 313 25.12 -17.98 -4.98
CA GLU A 313 24.94 -19.43 -4.88
C GLU A 313 23.64 -19.91 -5.55
N GLN A 314 22.54 -19.15 -5.47
CA GLN A 314 21.31 -19.49 -6.17
C GLN A 314 21.48 -19.43 -7.69
N LEU A 315 22.11 -18.37 -8.21
CA LEU A 315 22.40 -18.23 -9.64
C LEU A 315 23.23 -19.42 -10.17
N LYS A 316 24.22 -19.87 -9.40
CA LYS A 316 25.01 -21.07 -9.74
C LYS A 316 24.14 -22.33 -9.80
N ARG A 317 23.28 -22.56 -8.80
CA ARG A 317 22.36 -23.72 -8.78
C ARG A 317 21.41 -23.73 -9.97
N GLU A 318 20.97 -22.55 -10.39
CA GLU A 318 20.05 -22.35 -11.52
C GLU A 318 20.77 -22.28 -12.88
N ASN A 319 22.09 -22.50 -12.90
CA ASN A 319 22.93 -22.47 -14.10
C ASN A 319 22.88 -21.13 -14.87
N ILE A 320 22.68 -20.01 -14.16
CA ILE A 320 22.69 -18.66 -14.74
C ILE A 320 24.10 -18.07 -14.66
N THR A 321 24.65 -17.71 -15.82
CA THR A 321 25.96 -17.04 -15.92
C THR A 321 25.77 -15.61 -16.40
N LEU A 322 26.11 -14.64 -15.56
CA LEU A 322 26.06 -13.20 -15.87
C LEU A 322 27.45 -12.74 -16.31
N GLN A 323 27.57 -12.18 -17.52
CA GLN A 323 28.87 -11.75 -18.07
C GLN A 323 29.48 -10.59 -17.27
N ASP A 324 28.64 -9.67 -16.78
CA ASP A 324 29.04 -8.48 -16.05
C ASP A 324 29.06 -8.69 -14.52
N GLY A 325 28.87 -9.93 -14.09
CA GLY A 325 28.72 -10.30 -12.68
C GLY A 325 27.34 -9.95 -12.10
N CYS A 326 27.15 -10.28 -10.83
CA CYS A 326 25.95 -9.92 -10.07
C CYS A 326 26.25 -8.77 -9.11
N ARG A 327 25.37 -7.76 -9.07
CA ARG A 327 25.48 -6.64 -8.12
C ARG A 327 24.35 -6.67 -7.10
N TYR A 328 24.72 -6.53 -5.83
CA TYR A 328 23.80 -6.43 -4.70
C TYR A 328 24.08 -5.14 -3.94
N ILE A 329 23.05 -4.38 -3.62
CA ILE A 329 23.13 -3.17 -2.79
C ILE A 329 22.02 -3.23 -1.74
N LYS A 330 22.40 -3.14 -0.47
CA LYS A 330 21.48 -2.90 0.64
C LYS A 330 21.62 -1.46 1.08
N VAL A 331 20.53 -0.70 1.09
CA VAL A 331 20.52 0.71 1.48
C VAL A 331 20.11 0.82 2.94
N LEU A 332 21.10 1.06 3.79
CA LEU A 332 20.97 1.23 5.23
C LEU A 332 20.83 2.70 5.64
N ASP A 333 21.42 3.60 4.85
CA ASP A 333 21.43 5.03 5.16
C ASP A 333 21.30 5.95 3.93
N VAL A 334 21.25 7.26 4.21
CA VAL A 334 21.10 8.31 3.20
C VAL A 334 22.33 8.45 2.29
N ASN A 335 23.53 8.10 2.77
CA ASN A 335 24.75 8.17 1.97
C ASN A 335 24.79 7.05 0.94
N GLU A 336 24.45 5.82 1.33
CA GLU A 336 24.29 4.68 0.42
C GLU A 336 23.19 4.92 -0.60
N ALA A 337 22.06 5.51 -0.18
CA ALA A 337 20.99 5.93 -1.07
C ALA A 337 21.51 6.90 -2.16
N LYS A 338 22.19 7.98 -1.75
CA LYS A 338 22.77 8.96 -2.67
C LYS A 338 23.84 8.37 -3.58
N ASN A 339 24.66 7.44 -3.07
CA ASN A 339 25.69 6.80 -3.87
C ASN A 339 25.06 5.87 -4.92
N THR A 340 24.01 5.14 -4.57
CA THR A 340 23.28 4.28 -5.51
C THR A 340 22.62 5.12 -6.60
N GLU A 341 21.95 6.20 -6.22
CA GLU A 341 21.32 7.16 -7.15
C GLU A 341 22.34 7.77 -8.11
N LYS A 342 23.56 8.12 -7.66
CA LYS A 342 24.60 8.67 -8.54
C LYS A 342 25.15 7.67 -9.55
N ASN A 343 25.14 6.38 -9.23
CA ASN A 343 25.72 5.32 -10.06
C ASN A 343 24.63 4.55 -10.82
N ILE A 344 23.37 4.98 -10.78
CA ILE A 344 22.27 4.19 -11.31
C ILE A 344 22.40 3.89 -12.81
N ALA A 345 22.92 4.82 -13.61
CA ALA A 345 23.11 4.62 -15.04
C ALA A 345 24.08 3.46 -15.35
N SER A 346 25.17 3.30 -14.57
CA SER A 346 26.07 2.16 -14.75
C SER A 346 25.52 0.85 -14.19
N LEU A 347 24.69 0.93 -13.15
CA LEU A 347 24.00 -0.24 -12.59
C LEU A 347 22.88 -0.74 -13.53
N ALA A 348 22.22 0.18 -14.24
CA ALA A 348 21.17 -0.09 -15.20
C ALA A 348 21.66 -0.93 -16.38
N ASP A 349 22.94 -0.83 -16.74
CA ASP A 349 23.53 -1.62 -17.83
C ASP A 349 23.79 -3.09 -17.48
N LEU A 350 23.76 -3.45 -16.20
CA LEU A 350 24.01 -4.82 -15.76
C LEU A 350 22.86 -5.75 -16.16
N SER A 351 23.19 -7.00 -16.43
CA SER A 351 22.21 -8.06 -16.69
C SER A 351 21.28 -8.30 -15.48
N LEU A 352 21.83 -8.21 -14.26
CA LEU A 352 21.07 -8.29 -13.00
C LEU A 352 21.67 -7.36 -11.93
N PHE A 353 20.80 -6.55 -11.34
CA PHE A 353 21.10 -5.72 -10.18
C PHE A 353 20.02 -5.93 -9.09
N SER A 354 20.44 -6.24 -7.86
CA SER A 354 19.54 -6.41 -6.72
C SER A 354 19.67 -5.26 -5.71
N LEU A 355 18.54 -4.72 -5.27
CA LEU A 355 18.43 -3.58 -4.37
C LEU A 355 17.51 -3.90 -3.18
N VAL A 356 18.00 -3.69 -1.97
CA VAL A 356 17.23 -3.86 -0.73
C VAL A 356 17.05 -2.53 -0.01
N VAL A 357 15.81 -2.19 0.34
CA VAL A 357 15.44 -0.91 0.96
C VAL A 357 14.70 -1.13 2.28
N ASN A 358 15.27 -0.64 3.39
CA ASN A 358 14.78 -0.97 4.75
C ASN A 358 13.86 0.09 5.40
N PHE A 359 13.50 1.17 4.70
CA PHE A 359 12.88 2.33 5.35
C PHE A 359 11.54 2.04 6.04
N VAL A 360 10.67 1.24 5.42
CA VAL A 360 9.32 0.97 5.96
C VAL A 360 9.39 0.18 7.28
N ASP A 361 10.32 -0.77 7.39
CA ASP A 361 10.58 -1.50 8.64
C ASP A 361 11.20 -0.60 9.73
N ILE A 362 12.15 0.27 9.35
CA ILE A 362 12.72 1.26 10.27
C ILE A 362 11.62 2.15 10.85
N LEU A 363 10.66 2.60 10.03
CA LEU A 363 9.50 3.35 10.51
C LEU A 363 8.64 2.53 11.48
N ALA A 364 8.37 1.25 11.16
CA ALA A 364 7.56 0.38 12.00
C ALA A 364 8.15 0.19 13.40
N HIS A 365 9.44 -0.11 13.50
CA HIS A 365 10.13 -0.25 14.79
C HIS A 365 10.27 1.08 15.52
N SER A 366 10.67 2.14 14.82
CA SER A 366 10.89 3.46 15.42
C SER A 366 9.61 4.07 15.99
N ARG A 367 8.43 3.76 15.41
CA ARG A 367 7.12 4.17 15.96
C ARG A 367 6.91 3.63 17.37
N SER A 368 7.41 2.44 17.69
CA SER A 368 7.23 1.84 19.01
C SER A 368 8.00 2.61 20.09
N ASP A 369 9.14 3.21 19.77
CA ASP A 369 9.97 3.89 20.78
C ASP A 369 9.86 5.43 20.74
N SER A 370 9.30 6.01 19.66
CA SER A 370 9.18 7.46 19.48
C SER A 370 7.76 7.97 19.69
N LYS A 371 7.57 8.84 20.70
CA LYS A 371 6.29 9.53 20.94
C LYS A 371 5.85 10.37 19.73
N ILE A 372 6.79 11.06 19.09
CA ILE A 372 6.51 11.90 17.91
C ILE A 372 6.01 11.03 16.76
N LEU A 373 6.63 9.88 16.50
CA LEU A 373 6.16 8.98 15.44
C LEU A 373 4.81 8.35 15.75
N ARG A 374 4.46 8.11 17.02
CA ARG A 374 3.10 7.69 17.41
C ARG A 374 2.05 8.77 17.17
N GLU A 375 2.43 10.05 17.31
CA GLU A 375 1.54 11.18 16.99
C GLU A 375 1.37 11.39 15.48
N ILE A 376 2.43 11.16 14.69
CA ILE A 376 2.39 11.24 13.23
C ILE A 376 1.67 10.03 12.61
N ILE A 377 1.83 8.85 13.23
CA ILE A 377 1.27 7.57 12.77
C ILE A 377 0.34 7.01 13.87
N PRO A 378 -0.81 7.65 14.15
CA PRO A 378 -1.74 7.17 15.17
C PRO A 378 -2.44 5.87 14.77
N ASP A 379 -2.61 5.63 13.47
CA ASP A 379 -3.37 4.51 12.91
C ASP A 379 -2.79 4.02 11.58
N GLU A 380 -3.49 3.04 10.99
CA GLU A 380 -3.13 2.40 9.72
C GLU A 380 -3.27 3.34 8.52
N ALA A 381 -4.24 4.26 8.54
CA ALA A 381 -4.48 5.23 7.47
C ALA A 381 -3.32 6.24 7.38
N ALA A 382 -2.91 6.78 8.52
CA ALA A 382 -1.74 7.63 8.62
C ALA A 382 -0.46 6.88 8.21
N TYR A 383 -0.36 5.58 8.52
CA TYR A 383 0.78 4.77 8.11
C TYR A 383 0.86 4.63 6.59
N ARG A 384 -0.25 4.31 5.91
CA ARG A 384 -0.33 4.29 4.43
C ARG A 384 0.01 5.65 3.83
N SER A 385 -0.56 6.72 4.38
CA SER A 385 -0.35 8.09 3.92
C SER A 385 1.13 8.49 4.01
N LEU A 386 1.78 8.20 5.14
CA LEU A 386 3.21 8.45 5.34
C LEU A 386 4.07 7.60 4.40
N THR A 387 3.75 6.31 4.23
CA THR A 387 4.47 5.42 3.31
C THR A 387 4.39 5.91 1.87
N LYS A 388 3.20 6.36 1.41
CA LYS A 388 3.02 6.99 0.10
C LYS A 388 3.86 8.26 -0.04
N SER A 389 3.78 9.17 0.93
CA SER A 389 4.54 10.42 0.93
C SER A 389 6.05 10.17 0.90
N TRP A 390 6.54 9.25 1.73
CA TRP A 390 7.94 8.83 1.69
C TRP A 390 8.31 8.36 0.29
N PHE A 391 7.56 7.40 -0.27
CA PHE A 391 7.90 6.81 -1.56
C PHE A 391 8.03 7.87 -2.65
N THR A 392 7.05 8.78 -2.79
CA THR A 392 7.05 9.83 -3.83
C THR A 392 8.22 10.81 -3.71
N HIS A 393 8.81 10.95 -2.53
CA HIS A 393 9.98 11.80 -2.28
C HIS A 393 11.29 11.00 -2.10
N SER A 394 11.23 9.68 -2.16
CA SER A 394 12.34 8.78 -1.87
C SER A 394 13.37 8.73 -3.01
N PHE A 395 14.58 8.31 -2.67
CA PHE A 395 15.60 7.96 -3.68
C PHE A 395 15.15 6.76 -4.52
N LEU A 396 14.37 5.84 -3.95
CA LEU A 396 13.88 4.66 -4.66
C LEU A 396 12.97 5.05 -5.81
N PHE A 397 12.04 5.98 -5.61
CA PHE A 397 11.19 6.48 -6.70
C PHE A 397 12.01 7.14 -7.81
N ARG A 398 13.04 7.93 -7.47
CA ARG A 398 13.95 8.52 -8.47
C ARG A 398 14.73 7.45 -9.24
N ILE A 399 15.25 6.44 -8.55
CA ILE A 399 15.90 5.28 -9.17
C ILE A 399 14.94 4.56 -10.13
N LEU A 400 13.71 4.28 -9.71
CA LEU A 400 12.73 3.60 -10.56
C LEU A 400 12.42 4.38 -11.84
N LYS A 401 12.31 5.71 -11.76
CA LYS A 401 12.12 6.55 -12.95
C LYS A 401 13.30 6.46 -13.92
N GLU A 402 14.51 6.55 -13.41
CA GLU A 402 15.70 6.39 -14.24
C GLU A 402 15.74 4.98 -14.87
N LEU A 403 15.45 3.92 -14.10
CA LEU A 403 15.40 2.56 -14.64
C LEU A 403 14.35 2.40 -15.76
N ALA A 404 13.22 3.10 -15.67
CA ALA A 404 12.24 3.13 -16.76
C ALA A 404 12.84 3.78 -18.03
N GLU A 405 13.58 4.87 -17.90
CA GLU A 405 14.24 5.57 -19.01
C GLU A 405 15.36 4.73 -19.67
N HIS A 406 16.02 3.88 -18.90
CA HIS A 406 17.06 2.95 -19.40
C HIS A 406 16.51 1.62 -19.91
N GLY A 407 15.20 1.43 -19.91
CA GLY A 407 14.54 0.23 -20.44
C GLY A 407 14.72 -1.02 -19.57
N ASN A 408 14.95 -0.84 -18.26
CA ASN A 408 15.09 -1.96 -17.33
C ASN A 408 13.73 -2.52 -16.91
N THR A 409 13.64 -3.85 -16.86
CA THR A 409 12.51 -4.55 -16.22
C THR A 409 12.78 -4.65 -14.73
N VAL A 410 11.87 -4.13 -13.90
CA VAL A 410 12.00 -4.21 -12.44
C VAL A 410 11.09 -5.29 -11.89
N VAL A 411 11.64 -6.21 -11.10
CA VAL A 411 10.88 -7.15 -10.28
C VAL A 411 10.92 -6.64 -8.85
N LEU A 412 9.80 -6.13 -8.34
CA LEU A 412 9.68 -5.52 -7.02
C LEU A 412 8.85 -6.41 -6.10
N THR A 413 9.35 -6.65 -4.89
CA THR A 413 8.62 -7.38 -3.86
C THR A 413 9.03 -6.92 -2.46
N THR A 414 8.65 -7.68 -1.45
CA THR A 414 9.01 -7.51 -0.04
C THR A 414 9.39 -8.86 0.53
N ASP A 415 9.80 -8.95 1.78
CA ASP A 415 10.11 -10.18 2.50
C ASP A 415 9.00 -10.63 3.46
N HIS A 416 8.39 -9.68 4.16
CA HIS A 416 7.23 -9.87 5.01
C HIS A 416 6.41 -8.58 5.06
N GLY A 417 5.22 -8.65 5.66
CA GLY A 417 4.50 -7.45 6.10
C GLY A 417 4.54 -7.29 7.61
N SER A 418 3.58 -6.53 8.15
CA SER A 418 3.42 -6.30 9.58
C SER A 418 1.99 -5.93 9.93
N LEU A 419 1.67 -6.00 11.22
CA LEU A 419 0.36 -5.59 11.73
C LEU A 419 0.49 -4.98 13.13
N ARG A 420 -0.55 -4.29 13.60
CA ARG A 420 -0.61 -3.76 14.97
C ARG A 420 -0.88 -4.87 15.99
N GLY A 421 0.09 -5.15 16.86
CA GLY A 421 -0.07 -6.11 17.95
C GLY A 421 -1.02 -5.61 19.03
N MET A 422 -2.23 -6.16 19.11
CA MET A 422 -3.26 -5.67 20.04
C MET A 422 -3.47 -6.55 21.27
N ARG A 423 -3.20 -7.86 21.18
CA ARG A 423 -3.50 -8.83 22.24
C ARG A 423 -2.22 -9.55 22.72
N GLY A 424 -1.86 -9.39 23.99
CA GLY A 424 -0.73 -10.13 24.54
C GLY A 424 -1.11 -11.53 25.04
N THR A 425 -0.31 -12.54 24.69
CA THR A 425 -0.40 -13.89 25.25
C THR A 425 0.86 -14.23 26.06
N LYS A 426 0.72 -15.05 27.09
CA LYS A 426 1.84 -15.42 27.96
C LYS A 426 2.76 -16.43 27.26
N VAL A 427 4.06 -16.24 27.45
CA VAL A 427 5.08 -17.23 27.09
C VAL A 427 5.94 -17.60 28.30
N VAL A 428 6.13 -18.90 28.52
CA VAL A 428 7.16 -19.39 29.45
C VAL A 428 8.37 -19.80 28.63
N ALA A 429 9.51 -19.20 28.93
CA ALA A 429 10.77 -19.43 28.25
C ALA A 429 11.96 -19.30 29.20
N ASP A 430 13.15 -19.72 28.76
CA ASP A 430 14.41 -19.50 29.47
C ASP A 430 15.00 -18.10 29.16
N ARG A 431 16.14 -17.78 29.78
CA ARG A 431 16.82 -16.49 29.59
C ARG A 431 17.50 -16.31 28.23
N HIS A 432 17.67 -17.40 27.48
CA HIS A 432 18.41 -17.42 26.20
C HIS A 432 17.46 -17.46 24.99
N THR A 433 16.18 -17.18 25.21
CA THR A 433 15.14 -17.18 24.18
C THR A 433 15.18 -15.88 23.39
N SER A 434 14.89 -15.97 22.08
CA SER A 434 14.90 -14.82 21.18
C SER A 434 13.96 -13.68 21.61
N THR A 435 14.27 -12.46 21.14
CA THR A 435 13.64 -11.22 21.59
C THR A 435 12.36 -10.87 20.85
N ASN A 436 12.19 -11.35 19.61
CA ASN A 436 11.01 -11.04 18.78
C ASN A 436 9.68 -11.34 19.51
N LEU A 437 8.66 -10.50 19.29
CA LEU A 437 7.40 -10.57 20.02
C LEU A 437 6.34 -11.43 19.31
N ARG A 438 6.47 -11.68 18.01
CA ARG A 438 5.53 -12.49 17.23
C ARG A 438 6.00 -13.92 17.05
N TYR A 439 7.30 -14.18 17.10
CA TYR A 439 7.84 -15.53 17.20
C TYR A 439 8.94 -15.60 18.25
N LYS A 440 9.15 -16.80 18.80
CA LYS A 440 10.29 -17.08 19.67
C LYS A 440 10.88 -18.44 19.35
N PHE A 441 12.20 -18.54 19.46
CA PHE A 441 12.91 -19.82 19.48
C PHE A 441 13.78 -19.90 20.73
N GLY A 442 13.93 -21.12 21.25
CA GLY A 442 14.63 -21.36 22.50
C GLY A 442 14.38 -22.78 22.99
N ARG A 443 14.79 -23.07 24.23
CA ARG A 443 14.55 -24.38 24.84
C ARG A 443 13.28 -24.34 25.69
N ASN A 444 12.46 -25.37 25.57
CA ASN A 444 11.28 -25.59 26.40
C ASN A 444 10.23 -24.45 26.37
N LEU A 445 10.05 -23.78 25.23
CA LEU A 445 9.03 -22.74 25.09
C LEU A 445 7.63 -23.30 25.28
N LYS A 446 6.81 -22.61 26.08
CA LYS A 446 5.39 -22.96 26.30
C LYS A 446 4.51 -21.74 26.17
N THR A 447 3.42 -21.91 25.42
CA THR A 447 2.36 -20.92 25.25
C THR A 447 1.04 -21.65 24.97
N ASP A 448 -0.08 -20.92 24.99
CA ASP A 448 -1.39 -21.45 24.63
C ASP A 448 -1.50 -21.62 23.11
N LYS A 449 -1.76 -22.85 22.67
CA LYS A 449 -1.89 -23.22 21.24
C LYS A 449 -3.05 -22.53 20.54
N LYS A 450 -4.02 -22.01 21.30
CA LYS A 450 -5.10 -21.21 20.75
C LYS A 450 -4.55 -19.98 20.02
N TYR A 451 -3.49 -19.37 20.54
CA TYR A 451 -2.95 -18.09 20.08
C TYR A 451 -1.66 -18.22 19.27
N ALA A 452 -1.11 -19.43 19.17
CA ALA A 452 0.18 -19.66 18.50
C ALA A 452 0.32 -21.09 17.97
N ILE A 453 1.10 -21.24 16.90
CA ILE A 453 1.63 -22.55 16.50
C ILE A 453 2.83 -22.86 17.39
N VAL A 454 2.88 -24.08 17.93
CA VAL A 454 4.02 -24.59 18.72
C VAL A 454 4.77 -25.64 17.89
N VAL A 455 5.89 -25.22 17.30
CA VAL A 455 6.76 -26.06 16.48
C VAL A 455 7.71 -26.81 17.39
N LYS A 456 7.37 -28.06 17.69
CA LYS A 456 8.20 -28.93 18.54
C LYS A 456 9.42 -29.49 17.82
N ASP A 457 9.29 -29.72 16.51
CA ASP A 457 10.34 -30.21 15.64
C ASP A 457 10.57 -29.18 14.52
N PRO A 458 11.62 -28.35 14.62
CA PRO A 458 11.94 -27.34 13.61
C PRO A 458 12.12 -27.92 12.20
N SER A 459 12.58 -29.17 12.08
CA SER A 459 12.88 -29.79 10.78
C SER A 459 11.62 -29.98 9.91
N LEU A 460 10.47 -30.28 10.54
CA LEU A 460 9.17 -30.39 9.86
C LEU A 460 8.71 -29.06 9.25
N TYR A 461 9.18 -27.95 9.81
CA TYR A 461 8.90 -26.60 9.34
C TYR A 461 10.03 -26.02 8.50
N LYS A 462 11.03 -26.85 8.14
CA LYS A 462 12.25 -26.43 7.42
C LYS A 462 12.99 -25.29 8.13
N LEU A 463 12.94 -25.28 9.46
CA LEU A 463 13.60 -24.31 10.32
C LEU A 463 14.92 -24.85 10.90
N PRO A 464 15.91 -23.97 11.12
CA PRO A 464 17.20 -24.35 11.67
C PRO A 464 17.08 -24.89 13.10
N SER A 465 18.06 -25.67 13.51
CA SER A 465 18.10 -26.24 14.86
C SER A 465 19.38 -25.88 15.59
N SER A 466 19.24 -25.11 16.67
CA SER A 466 20.36 -24.64 17.51
C SER A 466 20.76 -25.63 18.62
N GLY A 467 20.22 -26.85 18.63
CA GLY A 467 20.56 -27.89 19.63
C GLY A 467 19.39 -28.78 20.06
N ILE A 468 19.65 -29.66 21.04
CA ILE A 468 18.66 -30.61 21.57
C ILE A 468 17.51 -29.83 22.24
N ASN A 469 16.26 -30.18 21.89
CA ASN A 469 15.01 -29.60 22.40
C ASN A 469 14.78 -28.11 22.06
N THR A 470 15.35 -27.60 20.97
CA THR A 470 14.97 -26.29 20.42
C THR A 470 13.55 -26.37 19.85
N ASN A 471 12.67 -25.47 20.26
CA ASN A 471 11.33 -25.35 19.72
C ASN A 471 11.01 -23.90 19.35
N PHE A 472 10.10 -23.72 18.39
CA PHE A 472 9.61 -22.39 17.99
C PHE A 472 8.17 -22.22 18.46
N ILE A 473 7.80 -20.98 18.75
CA ILE A 473 6.41 -20.55 18.88
C ILE A 473 6.18 -19.38 17.92
N ILE A 474 5.07 -19.40 17.21
CA ILE A 474 4.73 -18.38 16.20
C ILE A 474 3.30 -17.93 16.47
N ALA A 475 3.10 -16.65 16.73
CA ALA A 475 1.82 -16.06 17.09
C ALA A 475 0.85 -16.05 15.89
N LYS A 476 -0.43 -16.27 16.16
CA LYS A 476 -1.53 -16.13 15.19
C LYS A 476 -2.22 -14.78 15.37
N GLU A 477 -2.96 -14.35 14.35
CA GLU A 477 -3.78 -13.12 14.40
C GLU A 477 -2.93 -11.90 14.80
N ASP A 478 -3.42 -11.03 15.68
CA ASP A 478 -2.70 -9.87 16.23
C ASP A 478 -2.05 -10.13 17.61
N TYR A 479 -1.82 -11.41 17.96
CA TYR A 479 -1.23 -11.77 19.25
C TYR A 479 0.27 -11.48 19.33
N TYR A 480 0.77 -11.11 20.50
CA TYR A 480 2.22 -11.04 20.75
C TYR A 480 2.58 -11.67 22.10
N PHE A 481 3.80 -12.17 22.22
CA PHE A 481 4.29 -12.89 23.38
C PHE A 481 4.80 -11.95 24.46
N VAL A 482 4.32 -12.14 25.68
CA VAL A 482 4.76 -11.39 26.87
C VAL A 482 5.17 -12.36 27.97
N TYR A 483 6.30 -12.10 28.61
CA TYR A 483 6.76 -12.89 29.75
C TYR A 483 5.86 -12.66 30.99
N PRO A 484 5.68 -13.67 31.87
CA PRO A 484 4.92 -13.53 33.10
C PRO A 484 5.47 -12.45 34.04
N THR A 485 6.79 -12.24 34.03
CA THR A 485 7.46 -11.19 34.78
C THR A 485 7.07 -9.83 34.23
N ASN A 486 6.57 -8.93 35.09
CA ASN A 486 6.07 -7.60 34.70
C ASN A 486 5.04 -7.64 33.56
N TYR A 487 4.22 -8.70 33.50
CA TYR A 487 3.28 -8.95 32.41
C TYR A 487 2.43 -7.73 32.03
N HIS A 488 1.79 -7.07 33.01
CA HIS A 488 0.93 -5.90 32.73
C HIS A 488 1.69 -4.69 32.19
N HIS A 489 2.95 -4.50 32.58
CA HIS A 489 3.77 -3.40 32.06
C HIS A 489 4.07 -3.64 30.58
N TYR A 490 4.61 -4.81 30.24
CA TYR A 490 4.96 -5.15 28.85
C TYR A 490 3.74 -5.33 27.95
N LEU A 491 2.63 -5.82 28.50
CA LEU A 491 1.34 -5.86 27.80
C LEU A 491 0.89 -4.45 27.40
N ASN A 492 1.04 -3.45 28.27
CA ASN A 492 0.67 -2.08 27.89
C ASN A 492 1.73 -1.39 27.02
N TYR A 493 3.01 -1.75 27.18
CA TYR A 493 4.12 -1.17 26.43
C TYR A 493 4.09 -1.55 24.95
N TYR A 494 3.85 -2.84 24.66
CA TYR A 494 3.84 -3.38 23.29
C TYR A 494 2.44 -3.43 22.66
N LYS A 495 1.38 -3.15 23.43
CA LYS A 495 0.07 -2.96 22.80
C LYS A 495 0.16 -1.81 21.82
N ASP A 496 -0.39 -2.03 20.63
CA ASP A 496 -0.40 -1.06 19.53
C ASP A 496 0.98 -0.81 18.90
N SER A 497 1.97 -1.67 19.12
CA SER A 497 3.20 -1.65 18.32
C SER A 497 2.98 -2.34 16.97
N LEU A 498 3.66 -1.87 15.91
CA LEU A 498 3.74 -2.60 14.64
C LEU A 498 4.71 -3.76 14.82
N GLN A 499 4.28 -4.97 14.44
CA GLN A 499 5.01 -6.20 14.70
C GLN A 499 4.94 -7.14 13.50
N HIS A 500 5.96 -7.99 13.36
CA HIS A 500 6.06 -9.02 12.33
C HIS A 500 6.72 -10.29 12.86
N GLY A 501 6.52 -11.39 12.15
CA GLY A 501 7.09 -12.71 12.43
C GLY A 501 6.04 -13.78 12.77
N GLY A 502 4.76 -13.42 12.77
CA GLY A 502 3.65 -14.30 13.10
C GLY A 502 2.89 -14.82 11.87
N ILE A 503 1.60 -15.08 12.06
CA ILE A 503 0.68 -15.58 11.04
C ILE A 503 -0.52 -14.65 10.98
N SER A 504 -0.58 -13.87 9.91
CA SER A 504 -1.69 -13.02 9.53
C SER A 504 -1.66 -12.79 8.01
N ILE A 505 -2.79 -12.35 7.47
CA ILE A 505 -2.91 -11.99 6.06
C ILE A 505 -1.91 -10.89 5.72
N GLU A 506 -1.79 -9.88 6.59
CA GLU A 506 -0.93 -8.71 6.40
C GLU A 506 0.56 -9.05 6.43
N GLU A 507 0.98 -10.05 7.22
CA GLU A 507 2.38 -10.49 7.28
C GLU A 507 2.74 -11.45 6.15
N MET A 508 1.82 -12.34 5.75
CA MET A 508 2.13 -13.47 4.86
C MET A 508 1.80 -13.21 3.40
N ILE A 509 0.70 -12.54 3.06
CA ILE A 509 0.26 -12.41 1.65
C ILE A 509 0.80 -11.09 1.08
N LEU A 510 1.74 -11.22 0.14
CA LEU A 510 2.60 -10.11 -0.25
C LEU A 510 2.64 -9.96 -1.77
N PRO A 511 2.79 -8.72 -2.26
CA PRO A 511 2.88 -8.47 -3.69
C PRO A 511 4.26 -8.88 -4.24
N VAL A 512 4.24 -9.44 -5.43
CA VAL A 512 5.39 -9.43 -6.35
C VAL A 512 4.94 -8.77 -7.64
N VAL A 513 5.71 -7.78 -8.06
CA VAL A 513 5.31 -6.83 -9.09
C VAL A 513 6.36 -6.80 -10.17
N ILE A 514 5.92 -6.89 -11.41
CA ILE A 514 6.77 -6.71 -12.57
C ILE A 514 6.43 -5.35 -13.17
N LEU A 515 7.41 -4.47 -13.20
CA LEU A 515 7.34 -3.16 -13.80
C LEU A 515 8.07 -3.23 -15.14
N GLU A 516 7.32 -3.18 -16.23
CA GLU A 516 7.86 -3.10 -17.59
C GLU A 516 7.84 -1.64 -18.05
N PRO A 517 8.96 -1.08 -18.53
CA PRO A 517 9.05 0.32 -18.93
C PRO A 517 8.10 0.61 -20.10
N LYS A 518 7.37 1.73 -20.06
CA LYS A 518 6.43 2.11 -21.14
C LYS A 518 7.11 2.66 -22.39
N ASN A 519 8.31 3.21 -22.25
CA ASN A 519 8.99 4.01 -23.28
C ASN A 519 10.32 3.38 -23.75
N ALA A 520 10.48 2.06 -23.61
CA ALA A 520 11.72 1.35 -23.98
C ALA A 520 11.78 0.99 -25.48
#